data_AF-A0A2K3MCE2-F1
#
_entry.id   AF-A0A2K3MCE2-F1
#
_cell.length_a   1.000
_cell.length_b   1.000
_cell.length_c   1.000
_cell.angle_alpha   90.00
_cell.angle_beta   90.00
_cell.angle_gamma   90.00
#
_symmetry.space_group_name_H-M   'P 1'
#
loop_
_entity.id
_entity.type
_entity.pdbx_description
1 polymer ?
#
loop_
_entity_poly.entity_id
_entity_poly.type
_entity_poly.pdbx_seq_one_letter_code
_entity_poly.pdbx_strand_id
1 'polypeptide(L)'
;MSAYRWKSFDVNEDRPSKPRRYGVTEMRSPHYTLFNHNVLQDIFESMGDCVDGLKFCGGSDSLMSKAFIKQVIDTAHQHDVYVSTGDWAEHMIHHKGPSGFKDYVEECKQLGFDTIELNVGSLGVSEETLLRFVRFVKTGGMKAKPHFELKFNKSDIPRGDDRAYGAYIRPAPRSSGPWYRTDLDNMLFVSSNTIIV
;
A
#
# COMPACT_ATOMS: atom_id res chain seq x y z
N MET A 1 8.87 14.81 -17.78
CA MET A 1 8.78 14.43 -16.35
C MET A 1 8.63 12.92 -16.30
N SER A 2 9.61 12.16 -15.81
CA SER A 2 9.51 10.69 -15.78
C SER A 2 8.62 10.27 -14.61
N ALA A 3 7.44 9.70 -14.91
CA ALA A 3 6.48 9.26 -13.90
C ALA A 3 7.02 8.12 -13.01
N TYR A 4 8.07 7.41 -13.44
CA TYR A 4 8.70 6.32 -12.71
C TYR A 4 10.21 6.38 -12.85
N ARG A 5 10.95 6.24 -11.74
CA ARG A 5 12.41 6.14 -11.72
C ARG A 5 12.81 4.74 -11.28
N TRP A 6 12.88 3.82 -12.22
CA TRP A 6 13.30 2.44 -12.00
C TRP A 6 14.78 2.40 -11.57
N LYS A 7 15.08 1.73 -10.44
CA LYS A 7 16.43 1.70 -9.85
C LYS A 7 17.33 0.61 -10.44
N SER A 8 16.76 -0.50 -10.90
CA SER A 8 17.46 -1.60 -11.57
C SER A 8 16.44 -2.46 -12.34
N PHE A 9 16.84 -3.01 -13.48
CA PHE A 9 16.08 -4.02 -14.23
C PHE A 9 16.91 -5.30 -14.24
N ASP A 10 16.42 -6.35 -13.60
CA ASP A 10 17.02 -7.69 -13.66
C ASP A 10 15.92 -8.67 -14.07
N VAL A 11 16.20 -9.46 -15.11
CA VAL A 11 15.26 -10.48 -15.60
C VAL A 11 15.55 -11.74 -14.81
N ASN A 12 14.77 -11.97 -13.77
CA ASN A 12 14.84 -13.21 -13.02
C ASN A 12 14.12 -14.33 -13.82
N GLU A 13 14.89 -15.19 -14.48
CA GLU A 13 14.39 -16.31 -15.28
C GLU A 13 13.57 -17.33 -14.45
N ASP A 14 13.79 -17.42 -13.14
CA ASP A 14 13.05 -18.32 -12.24
C ASP A 14 11.72 -17.72 -11.76
N ARG A 15 11.35 -16.51 -12.19
CA ARG A 15 10.10 -15.87 -11.76
C ARG A 15 8.90 -16.57 -12.42
N PRO A 16 7.87 -17.01 -11.66
CA PRO A 16 6.69 -17.66 -12.21
C PRO A 16 5.91 -16.71 -13.14
N SER A 17 5.11 -17.27 -14.06
CA SER A 17 4.15 -16.50 -14.85
C SER A 17 2.98 -16.00 -13.99
N LYS A 18 2.25 -14.99 -14.48
CA LYS A 18 1.01 -14.55 -13.84
C LYS A 18 -0.10 -15.61 -13.99
N PRO A 19 -1.07 -15.66 -13.04
CA PRO A 19 -1.12 -14.94 -11.77
C PRO A 19 -0.14 -15.53 -10.74
N ARG A 20 0.69 -14.66 -10.13
CA ARG A 20 1.77 -15.09 -9.25
C ARG A 20 1.31 -15.31 -7.82
N ARG A 21 1.92 -16.30 -7.15
CA ARG A 21 1.73 -16.57 -5.71
C ARG A 21 2.90 -16.10 -4.83
N TYR A 22 4.07 -15.89 -5.43
CA TYR A 22 5.29 -15.41 -4.78
C TYR A 22 6.08 -14.55 -5.76
N GLY A 23 7.02 -13.75 -5.26
CA GLY A 23 7.75 -12.79 -6.11
C GLY A 23 6.82 -11.75 -6.76
N VAL A 24 5.79 -11.34 -6.00
CA VAL A 24 4.79 -10.37 -6.46
C VAL A 24 5.38 -8.96 -6.44
N THR A 25 5.15 -8.22 -7.52
CA THR A 25 5.52 -6.81 -7.62
C THR A 25 4.26 -5.97 -7.61
N GLU A 26 4.09 -5.17 -6.57
CA GLU A 26 2.98 -4.23 -6.47
C GLU A 26 3.47 -2.82 -6.76
N MET A 27 2.86 -2.16 -7.75
CA MET A 27 3.11 -0.75 -8.03
C MET A 27 2.15 0.13 -7.24
N ARG A 28 2.66 1.27 -6.78
CA ARG A 28 1.85 2.31 -6.16
C ARG A 28 1.28 3.22 -7.25
N SER A 29 -0.01 3.53 -7.16
CA SER A 29 -0.59 4.66 -7.88
C SER A 29 0.09 5.95 -7.41
N PRO A 30 0.46 6.87 -8.31
CA PRO A 30 1.11 8.13 -7.97
C PRO A 30 0.24 8.90 -6.99
N HIS A 31 0.89 9.29 -5.90
CA HIS A 31 0.25 9.92 -4.76
C HIS A 31 -0.21 11.36 -5.03
N TYR A 32 0.17 11.95 -6.18
CA TYR A 32 -0.01 13.40 -6.45
C TYR A 32 -0.18 13.77 -7.92
N THR A 33 0.02 12.85 -8.87
CA THR A 33 -0.14 13.11 -10.30
C THR A 33 -1.34 12.33 -10.77
N LEU A 34 -2.38 13.03 -11.22
CA LEU A 34 -3.52 12.39 -11.87
C LEU A 34 -2.97 11.62 -13.06
N PHE A 35 -2.99 10.29 -12.99
CA PHE A 35 -2.77 9.53 -14.21
C PHE A 35 -3.91 9.84 -15.15
N ASN A 36 -3.57 10.23 -16.37
CA ASN A 36 -4.46 9.92 -17.46
C ASN A 36 -4.48 8.39 -17.59
N HIS A 37 -5.64 7.85 -17.97
CA HIS A 37 -5.83 6.43 -18.22
C HIS A 37 -4.72 5.84 -19.12
N ASN A 38 -4.25 6.64 -20.08
CA ASN A 38 -3.24 6.28 -21.07
C ASN A 38 -1.90 5.85 -20.44
N VAL A 39 -1.41 6.53 -19.39
CA VAL A 39 -0.10 6.15 -18.81
C VAL A 39 -0.15 4.81 -18.08
N LEU A 40 -1.26 4.49 -17.40
CA LEU A 40 -1.41 3.17 -16.78
C LEU A 40 -1.47 2.07 -17.84
N GLN A 41 -2.18 2.33 -18.93
CA GLN A 41 -2.23 1.42 -20.08
C GLN A 41 -0.84 1.23 -20.69
N ASP A 42 -0.09 2.30 -20.96
CA ASP A 42 1.28 2.23 -21.50
C ASP A 42 2.20 1.39 -20.60
N ILE A 43 2.05 1.49 -19.27
CA ILE A 43 2.83 0.70 -18.30
C ILE A 43 2.46 -0.77 -18.36
N PHE A 44 1.16 -1.08 -18.43
CA PHE A 44 0.72 -2.47 -18.49
C PHE A 44 1.04 -3.13 -19.84
N GLU A 45 1.02 -2.38 -20.93
CA GLU A 45 1.43 -2.88 -22.25
C GLU A 45 2.96 -3.07 -22.34
N SER A 46 3.76 -2.20 -21.71
CA SER A 46 5.22 -2.26 -21.81
C SER A 46 5.90 -3.14 -20.74
N MET A 47 5.41 -3.08 -19.50
CA MET A 47 6.01 -3.69 -18.32
C MET A 47 5.00 -4.50 -17.50
N GLY A 48 3.80 -4.74 -18.03
CA GLY A 48 2.72 -5.43 -17.33
C GLY A 48 3.12 -6.79 -16.81
N ASP A 49 3.92 -7.55 -17.57
CA ASP A 49 4.44 -8.85 -17.14
C ASP A 49 5.17 -8.78 -15.80
N CYS A 50 5.81 -7.66 -15.49
CA CYS A 50 6.54 -7.46 -14.25
C CYS A 50 5.68 -6.94 -13.08
N VAL A 51 4.44 -6.51 -13.32
CA VAL A 51 3.55 -5.87 -12.34
C VAL A 51 2.42 -6.82 -11.98
N ASP A 52 2.29 -7.21 -10.72
CA ASP A 52 1.22 -8.12 -10.26
C ASP A 52 0.06 -7.37 -9.58
N GLY A 53 0.34 -6.22 -8.98
CA GLY A 53 -0.65 -5.46 -8.23
C GLY A 53 -0.56 -3.95 -8.44
N LEU A 54 -1.69 -3.27 -8.33
CA LEU A 54 -1.82 -1.81 -8.31
C LEU A 54 -2.45 -1.37 -6.98
N LYS A 55 -1.71 -0.58 -6.20
CA LYS A 55 -2.20 0.00 -4.93
C LYS A 55 -2.68 1.44 -5.14
N PHE A 56 -3.94 1.73 -4.84
CA PHE A 56 -4.44 3.11 -4.71
C PHE A 56 -3.96 3.69 -3.39
N CYS A 57 -3.11 4.71 -3.41
CA CYS A 57 -2.40 5.12 -2.21
C CYS A 57 -3.06 6.29 -1.47
N GLY A 58 -3.07 6.24 -0.14
CA GLY A 58 -3.48 7.35 0.72
C GLY A 58 -4.92 7.79 0.52
N GLY A 59 -5.82 6.86 0.16
CA GLY A 59 -7.22 7.16 -0.11
C GLY A 59 -7.45 8.00 -1.36
N SER A 60 -6.55 7.98 -2.35
CA SER A 60 -6.69 8.74 -3.60
C SER A 60 -7.98 8.40 -4.36
N ASP A 61 -8.47 7.17 -4.21
CA ASP A 61 -9.75 6.70 -4.73
C ASP A 61 -10.94 7.53 -4.21
N SER A 62 -10.88 8.05 -2.98
CA SER A 62 -11.96 8.89 -2.42
C SER A 62 -12.16 10.23 -3.15
N LEU A 63 -11.15 10.70 -3.87
CA LEU A 63 -11.18 11.96 -4.63
C LEU A 63 -11.57 11.75 -6.10
N MET A 64 -11.65 10.50 -6.55
CA MET A 64 -11.93 10.15 -7.94
C MET A 64 -13.42 9.82 -8.13
N SER A 65 -13.94 9.99 -9.34
CA SER A 65 -15.29 9.52 -9.64
C SER A 65 -15.32 7.99 -9.65
N LYS A 66 -16.42 7.39 -9.18
CA LYS A 66 -16.62 5.93 -9.18
C LYS A 66 -16.43 5.32 -10.58
N ALA A 67 -16.86 6.04 -11.62
CA ALA A 67 -16.68 5.63 -13.01
C ALA A 67 -15.21 5.55 -13.41
N PHE A 68 -14.40 6.53 -12.99
CA PHE A 68 -12.97 6.54 -13.27
C PHE A 68 -12.22 5.44 -12.51
N ILE A 69 -12.55 5.24 -11.22
CA ILE A 69 -11.96 4.16 -10.41
C ILE A 69 -12.23 2.81 -11.09
N LYS A 70 -13.49 2.57 -11.50
CA LYS A 70 -13.86 1.34 -12.19
C LYS A 70 -13.12 1.16 -13.51
N GLN A 71 -12.99 2.21 -14.31
CA GLN A 71 -12.20 2.16 -15.55
C GLN A 71 -10.74 1.75 -15.29
N VAL A 72 -10.11 2.32 -14.26
CA VAL A 72 -8.72 1.96 -13.88
C VAL A 72 -8.63 0.50 -13.43
N ILE A 73 -9.58 0.05 -12.61
CA ILE A 73 -9.65 -1.34 -12.14
C ILE A 73 -9.84 -2.31 -13.31
N ASP A 74 -10.79 -2.03 -14.20
CA ASP A 74 -11.06 -2.85 -15.38
C ASP A 74 -9.82 -2.94 -16.28
N THR A 75 -9.05 -1.85 -16.41
CA THR A 75 -7.77 -1.84 -17.13
C THR A 75 -6.74 -2.73 -16.45
N ALA A 76 -6.59 -2.63 -15.14
CA ALA A 76 -5.64 -3.47 -14.40
C ALA A 76 -5.99 -4.97 -14.54
N HIS A 77 -7.28 -5.31 -14.42
CA HIS A 77 -7.77 -6.68 -14.57
C HIS A 77 -7.56 -7.25 -15.97
N GLN A 78 -7.62 -6.43 -17.03
CA GLN A 78 -7.29 -6.87 -18.40
C GLN A 78 -5.84 -7.35 -18.56
N HIS A 79 -4.94 -6.94 -17.67
CA HIS A 79 -3.52 -7.31 -17.67
C HIS A 79 -3.13 -8.24 -16.52
N ASP A 80 -4.11 -8.94 -15.92
CA ASP A 80 -3.91 -9.83 -14.76
C ASP A 80 -3.22 -9.11 -13.57
N VAL A 81 -3.56 -7.84 -13.34
CA VAL A 81 -3.06 -7.03 -12.23
C VAL A 81 -4.17 -6.88 -11.19
N TYR A 82 -3.95 -7.37 -9.97
CA TYR A 82 -4.90 -7.18 -8.88
C TYR A 82 -4.87 -5.73 -8.37
N VAL A 83 -5.97 -5.25 -7.81
CA VAL A 83 -6.06 -3.89 -7.27
C VAL A 83 -6.26 -3.91 -5.76
N SER A 84 -5.42 -3.16 -5.04
CA SER A 84 -5.55 -2.97 -3.60
C SER A 84 -5.91 -1.54 -3.24
N THR A 85 -6.69 -1.38 -2.18
CA THR A 85 -6.88 -0.09 -1.52
C THR A 85 -5.62 0.29 -0.72
N GLY A 86 -5.51 1.55 -0.31
CA GLY A 86 -4.37 2.01 0.49
C GLY A 86 -4.76 3.05 1.52
N ASP A 87 -4.53 2.70 2.79
CA ASP A 87 -4.60 3.56 3.97
C ASP A 87 -5.90 4.39 4.12
N TRP A 88 -7.02 3.96 3.52
CA TRP A 88 -8.33 4.63 3.63
C TRP A 88 -9.30 3.93 4.57
N ALA A 89 -9.11 2.64 4.81
CA ALA A 89 -9.95 1.85 5.71
C ALA A 89 -9.93 2.41 7.14
N GLU A 90 -8.77 2.90 7.57
CA GLU A 90 -8.53 3.49 8.89
C GLU A 90 -9.33 4.76 9.07
N HIS A 91 -9.35 5.60 8.03
CA HIS A 91 -10.16 6.81 8.04
C HIS A 91 -11.65 6.47 8.16
N MET A 92 -12.14 5.46 7.45
CA MET A 92 -13.53 4.99 7.58
C MET A 92 -13.84 4.45 8.99
N ILE A 93 -12.94 3.64 9.55
CA ILE A 93 -13.10 3.07 10.89
C ILE A 93 -13.11 4.17 11.97
N HIS A 94 -12.19 5.13 11.89
CA HIS A 94 -12.08 6.21 12.89
C HIS A 94 -13.25 7.19 12.82
N HIS A 95 -13.72 7.56 11.61
CA HIS A 95 -14.77 8.57 11.46
C HIS A 95 -16.19 8.03 11.51
N LYS A 96 -16.43 6.82 10.99
CA LYS A 96 -17.78 6.23 10.86
C LYS A 96 -17.96 4.95 11.67
N GLY A 97 -16.92 4.47 12.35
CA GLY A 97 -16.97 3.27 13.16
C GLY A 97 -17.12 1.97 12.35
N PRO A 98 -17.46 0.87 13.02
CA PRO A 98 -17.59 -0.45 12.39
C PRO A 98 -18.65 -0.53 11.28
N SER A 99 -19.75 0.23 11.39
CA SER A 99 -20.77 0.29 10.34
C SER A 99 -20.27 0.96 9.07
N GLY A 100 -19.52 2.06 9.19
CA GLY A 100 -18.92 2.70 8.01
C GLY A 100 -17.85 1.85 7.35
N PHE A 101 -17.10 1.06 8.13
CA PHE A 101 -16.17 0.08 7.56
C PHE A 101 -16.91 -1.00 6.77
N LYS A 102 -18.08 -1.45 7.24
CA LYS A 102 -18.92 -2.39 6.49
C LYS A 102 -19.36 -1.81 5.14
N ASP A 103 -19.86 -0.57 5.14
CA ASP A 103 -20.29 0.08 3.90
C ASP A 103 -19.11 0.27 2.93
N TYR A 104 -17.93 0.60 3.45
CA TYR A 104 -16.71 0.71 2.67
C TYR A 104 -16.28 -0.62 2.02
N VAL A 105 -16.35 -1.73 2.77
CA VAL A 105 -16.03 -3.07 2.25
C VAL A 105 -16.97 -3.44 1.10
N GLU A 106 -18.27 -3.18 1.23
CA GLU A 106 -19.24 -3.43 0.16
C GLU A 106 -19.01 -2.51 -1.05
N GLU A 107 -18.69 -1.24 -0.82
CA GLU A 107 -18.37 -0.28 -1.89
C GLU A 107 -17.11 -0.71 -2.68
N CYS A 108 -16.04 -1.10 -1.99
CA CYS A 108 -14.83 -1.60 -2.62
C CYS A 108 -15.12 -2.83 -3.50
N LYS A 109 -15.95 -3.75 -3.01
CA LYS A 109 -16.37 -4.93 -3.76
C LYS A 109 -17.17 -4.56 -5.01
N GLN A 110 -18.08 -3.60 -4.92
CA GLN A 110 -18.88 -3.12 -6.06
C GLN A 110 -18.02 -2.42 -7.13
N LEU A 111 -16.96 -1.72 -6.71
CA LEU A 111 -16.02 -1.06 -7.62
C LEU A 111 -15.05 -2.04 -8.28
N GLY A 112 -14.90 -3.25 -7.73
CA GLY A 112 -14.03 -4.30 -8.26
C GLY A 112 -12.64 -4.37 -7.61
N PHE A 113 -12.45 -3.79 -6.42
CA PHE A 113 -11.19 -3.98 -5.70
C PHE A 113 -11.03 -5.44 -5.24
N ASP A 114 -9.80 -5.96 -5.32
CA ASP A 114 -9.48 -7.33 -4.91
C ASP A 114 -9.09 -7.42 -3.43
N THR A 115 -8.39 -6.38 -2.95
CA THR A 115 -7.72 -6.39 -1.66
C THR A 115 -7.98 -5.10 -0.88
N ILE A 116 -8.33 -5.23 0.40
CA ILE A 116 -8.35 -4.10 1.34
C ILE A 116 -7.08 -4.13 2.19
N GLU A 117 -6.35 -3.03 2.17
CA GLU A 117 -5.23 -2.82 3.08
C GLU A 117 -5.73 -2.32 4.45
N LEU A 118 -5.14 -2.87 5.51
CA LEU A 118 -5.41 -2.49 6.90
C LEU A 118 -4.09 -2.14 7.61
N ASN A 119 -3.81 -0.86 7.74
CA ASN A 119 -2.64 -0.31 8.40
C ASN A 119 -2.78 -0.38 9.92
N VAL A 120 -2.14 -1.38 10.50
CA VAL A 120 -2.21 -1.68 11.94
C VAL A 120 -1.65 -0.54 12.78
N GLY A 121 -0.55 0.08 12.32
CA GLY A 121 0.11 1.18 13.02
C GLY A 121 -0.74 2.46 13.08
N SER A 122 -1.65 2.65 12.12
CA SER A 122 -2.54 3.80 12.06
C SER A 122 -3.93 3.53 12.68
N LEU A 123 -4.36 2.27 12.77
CA LEU A 123 -5.58 1.88 13.48
C LEU A 123 -5.47 2.06 14.99
N GLY A 124 -4.32 1.71 15.59
CA GLY A 124 -4.14 1.77 17.05
C GLY A 124 -5.11 0.87 17.84
N VAL A 125 -5.60 -0.21 17.23
CA VAL A 125 -6.54 -1.16 17.84
C VAL A 125 -5.83 -2.39 18.39
N SER A 126 -6.49 -3.13 19.28
CA SER A 126 -5.97 -4.42 19.77
C SER A 126 -5.87 -5.46 18.65
N GLU A 127 -4.98 -6.44 18.81
CA GLU A 127 -4.82 -7.56 17.87
C GLU A 127 -6.13 -8.31 17.64
N GLU A 128 -6.93 -8.52 18.69
CA GLU A 128 -8.24 -9.17 18.59
C GLU A 128 -9.18 -8.37 17.68
N THR A 129 -9.16 -7.04 17.80
CA THR A 129 -9.98 -6.14 16.98
C THR A 129 -9.52 -6.15 15.52
N LEU A 130 -8.20 -6.14 15.28
CA LEU A 130 -7.63 -6.31 13.95
C LEU A 130 -8.08 -7.63 13.30
N LEU A 131 -8.02 -8.75 14.03
CA LEU A 131 -8.48 -10.04 13.54
C LEU A 131 -9.98 -10.04 13.19
N ARG A 132 -10.80 -9.30 13.95
CA ARG A 132 -12.23 -9.12 13.61
C ARG A 132 -12.40 -8.37 12.29
N PHE A 133 -11.64 -7.30 12.05
CA PHE A 133 -11.66 -6.60 10.75
C PHE A 133 -11.16 -7.47 9.60
N VAL A 134 -10.08 -8.23 9.80
CA VAL A 134 -9.56 -9.18 8.79
C VAL A 134 -10.61 -10.22 8.44
N ARG A 135 -11.25 -10.85 9.44
CA ARG A 135 -12.35 -11.80 9.22
C ARG A 135 -13.52 -11.15 8.49
N PHE A 136 -13.85 -9.91 8.85
CA PHE A 136 -14.93 -9.18 8.22
C PHE A 136 -14.69 -8.97 6.71
N VAL A 137 -13.49 -8.51 6.32
CA VAL A 137 -13.09 -8.35 4.91
C VAL A 137 -13.15 -9.69 4.17
N LYS A 138 -12.61 -10.76 4.78
CA LYS A 138 -12.62 -12.12 4.20
C LYS A 138 -14.04 -12.66 4.02
N THR A 139 -14.93 -12.45 4.99
CA THR A 139 -16.36 -12.81 4.88
C THR A 139 -17.07 -12.02 3.79
N GLY A 140 -16.67 -10.77 3.55
CA GLY A 140 -17.11 -9.96 2.41
C GLY A 140 -16.67 -10.49 1.05
N GLY A 141 -15.77 -11.48 1.00
CA GLY A 141 -15.25 -12.08 -0.23
C GLY A 141 -14.04 -11.34 -0.82
N MET A 142 -13.42 -10.43 -0.07
CA MET A 142 -12.21 -9.72 -0.47
C MET A 142 -10.98 -10.23 0.28
N LYS A 143 -9.79 -9.95 -0.25
CA LYS A 143 -8.53 -10.25 0.44
C LYS A 143 -8.23 -9.15 1.45
N ALA A 144 -7.84 -9.54 2.66
CA ALA A 144 -7.35 -8.59 3.65
C ALA A 144 -5.82 -8.56 3.58
N LYS A 145 -5.24 -7.36 3.59
CA LYS A 145 -3.79 -7.15 3.61
C LYS A 145 -3.43 -6.28 4.82
N PRO A 146 -3.18 -6.89 5.99
CA PRO A 146 -2.66 -6.15 7.13
C PRO A 146 -1.28 -5.58 6.81
N HIS A 147 -1.11 -4.27 6.96
CA HIS A 147 0.16 -3.57 6.80
C HIS A 147 0.70 -3.17 8.17
N PHE A 148 1.88 -3.69 8.50
CA PHE A 148 2.58 -3.40 9.74
C PHE A 148 3.70 -2.40 9.46
N GLU A 149 3.50 -1.16 9.90
CA GLU A 149 4.50 -0.11 9.81
C GLU A 149 5.09 0.22 11.19
N LEU A 150 6.41 0.38 11.24
CA LEU A 150 7.12 0.92 12.39
C LEU A 150 7.37 2.40 12.17
N LYS A 151 6.78 3.26 13.01
CA LYS A 151 7.01 4.71 12.99
C LYS A 151 8.13 5.04 13.96
N PHE A 152 9.34 5.25 13.44
CA PHE A 152 10.45 5.79 14.22
C PHE A 152 10.44 7.30 14.17
N ASN A 153 10.70 7.95 15.29
CA ASN A 153 11.12 9.34 15.25
C ASN A 153 12.58 9.37 14.74
N LYS A 154 12.95 10.30 13.87
CA LYS A 154 14.35 10.62 13.53
C LYS A 154 15.21 10.84 14.77
N SER A 155 14.66 11.36 15.87
CA SER A 155 15.36 11.45 17.16
C SER A 155 15.65 10.07 17.79
N ASP A 156 14.94 9.02 17.38
CA ASP A 156 15.15 7.62 17.81
C ASP A 156 16.23 6.91 16.97
N ILE A 157 16.62 7.47 15.81
CA ILE A 157 17.67 6.90 14.95
C ILE A 157 19.03 7.44 15.43
N PRO A 158 19.97 6.56 15.86
CA PRO A 158 21.33 6.98 16.21
C PRO A 158 21.99 7.70 15.04
N ARG A 159 22.67 8.82 15.31
CA ARG A 159 23.42 9.54 14.28
C ARG A 159 24.73 8.81 14.01
N GLY A 160 25.29 8.97 12.81
CA GLY A 160 26.48 8.23 12.34
C GLY A 160 27.71 8.33 13.24
N ASP A 161 27.75 9.33 14.13
CA ASP A 161 28.82 9.61 15.09
C ASP A 161 28.64 8.86 16.43
N ASP A 162 27.50 8.19 16.64
CA ASP A 162 27.09 7.52 17.89
C ASP A 162 27.67 6.09 18.03
N ARG A 163 28.82 5.79 17.39
CA ARG A 163 29.39 4.43 17.29
C ARG A 163 30.29 4.02 18.47
N ALA A 164 29.94 4.35 19.70
CA ALA A 164 30.59 3.75 20.87
C ALA A 164 29.64 2.73 21.52
N TYR A 165 29.87 1.44 21.26
CA TYR A 165 29.16 0.34 21.94
C TYR A 165 29.25 0.54 23.47
N GLY A 166 28.09 0.67 24.14
CA GLY A 166 28.00 0.79 25.60
C GLY A 166 28.03 2.22 26.15
N ALA A 167 28.17 3.26 25.32
CA ALA A 167 28.03 4.64 25.78
C ALA A 167 26.55 5.03 25.91
N TYR A 168 26.15 5.60 27.05
CA TYR A 168 24.83 6.22 27.19
C TYR A 168 24.77 7.46 26.27
N ILE A 169 24.03 7.35 25.18
CA ILE A 169 23.75 8.46 24.28
C ILE A 169 22.51 9.18 24.83
N ARG A 170 22.67 10.46 25.19
CA ARG A 170 21.53 11.29 25.58
C ARG A 170 20.55 11.33 24.40
N PRO A 171 19.29 10.89 24.55
CA PRO A 171 18.30 10.97 23.49
C PRO A 171 18.20 12.40 22.98
N ALA A 172 18.20 12.57 21.66
CA ALA A 172 17.96 13.89 21.09
C ALA A 172 16.57 14.37 21.54
N PRO A 173 16.39 15.66 21.88
CA PRO A 173 15.07 16.20 22.18
C PRO A 173 14.09 15.80 21.09
N ARG A 174 12.89 15.34 21.48
CA ARG A 174 11.83 15.05 20.51
C ARG A 174 11.61 16.32 19.69
N SER A 175 11.86 16.27 18.39
CA SER A 175 11.54 17.42 17.57
C SER A 175 10.03 17.57 17.54
N SER A 176 9.52 18.78 17.77
CA SER A 176 8.12 19.15 17.57
C SER A 176 7.71 19.23 16.10
N GLY A 177 8.63 18.94 15.18
CA GLY A 177 8.35 18.83 13.74
C GLY A 177 7.46 17.62 13.44
N PRO A 178 6.81 17.59 12.26
CA PRO A 178 5.99 16.47 11.85
C PRO A 178 6.80 15.18 11.98
N TRP A 179 6.14 14.11 12.43
CA TRP A 179 6.69 12.77 12.32
C TRP A 179 7.12 12.62 10.87
N TYR A 180 8.43 12.64 10.65
CA TYR A 180 9.00 12.07 9.45
C TYR A 180 8.50 10.63 9.49
N ARG A 181 7.48 10.33 8.68
CA ARG A 181 7.59 9.11 7.88
C ARG A 181 9.01 9.22 7.35
N THR A 182 9.93 8.41 7.87
CA THR A 182 11.10 8.12 7.06
C THR A 182 10.48 7.58 5.80
N ASP A 183 10.43 8.47 4.83
CA ASP A 183 10.12 8.20 3.46
C ASP A 183 11.20 7.21 3.00
N LEU A 184 10.96 5.95 3.34
CA LEU A 184 11.04 4.91 2.34
C LEU A 184 10.20 5.29 1.10
N ASP A 185 9.40 6.35 1.13
CA ASP A 185 8.73 6.97 -0.02
C ASP A 185 9.67 7.56 -1.10
N ASN A 186 11.01 7.60 -0.90
CA ASN A 186 12.00 7.73 -2.00
C ASN A 186 12.81 6.44 -2.27
N MET A 187 12.49 5.36 -1.57
CA MET A 187 12.90 4.00 -1.90
C MET A 187 11.68 3.21 -2.33
N LEU A 188 11.42 3.20 -3.64
CA LEU A 188 10.62 2.16 -4.29
C LEU A 188 11.02 0.79 -3.71
N PHE A 189 10.24 0.31 -2.75
CA PHE A 189 10.30 -1.07 -2.34
C PHE A 189 9.57 -1.84 -3.43
N VAL A 190 10.33 -2.60 -4.20
CA VAL A 190 9.84 -3.92 -4.57
C VAL A 190 9.60 -4.60 -3.23
N SER A 191 8.33 -4.79 -2.86
CA SER A 191 7.99 -5.60 -1.69
C SER A 191 8.32 -7.05 -2.03
N SER A 192 9.60 -7.39 -2.02
CA SER A 192 10.04 -8.77 -1.99
C SER A 192 9.66 -9.31 -0.62
N ASN A 193 8.57 -10.07 -0.59
CA ASN A 193 7.93 -10.72 0.57
C ASN A 193 6.77 -9.95 1.23
N THR A 194 5.72 -9.67 0.44
CA THR A 194 4.37 -9.63 1.03
C THR A 194 3.91 -11.08 1.24
N ILE A 195 3.87 -11.55 2.50
CA ILE A 195 3.11 -12.76 2.83
C ILE A 195 1.63 -12.37 2.75
N ILE A 196 0.96 -12.77 1.68
CA ILE A 196 -0.50 -12.73 1.60
C ILE A 196 -1.01 -13.96 2.38
N VAL A 197 -1.53 -13.74 3.60
CA VAL A 197 -2.12 -14.80 4.45
C VAL A 197 -3.63 -14.92 4.26
#